data_AF-A0AA37VW73-F1
#
_entry.id   AF-A0AA37VW73-F1
#
_cell.length_a   1.000
_cell.length_b   1.000
_cell.length_c   1.000
_cell.angle_alpha   90.00
_cell.angle_beta   90.00
_cell.angle_gamma   90.00
#
_symmetry.space_group_name_H-M   'P 1'
#
loop_
_entity.id
_entity.type
_entity.pdbx_description
1 polymer ?
#
loop_
_entity_poly.entity_id
_entity_poly.type
_entity_poly.pdbx_seq_one_letter_code
_entity_poly.pdbx_strand_id
1 'polypeptide(L)'
;MTRIESVDGEGQQMTELADVVAAAVAGVPGVAGLHAGMFGEVGTYLPGRRVPGVRIADGTTEVHVTLSFGSPVLETAARIRDVVGPLVGGSVDVTVEDVVETSTAQPDVATPDLTGTTGS
;
A
#
# COMPACT_ATOMS: atom_id res chain seq x y z
N MET A 1 -5.26 43.26 -10.54
CA MET A 1 -4.01 42.47 -10.56
C MET A 1 -4.19 41.38 -9.51
N THR A 2 -4.88 40.29 -9.86
CA THR A 2 -5.13 39.17 -8.94
C THR A 2 -4.55 37.94 -9.61
N ARG A 3 -3.51 37.37 -8.98
CA ARG A 3 -2.72 36.26 -9.48
C ARG A 3 -3.50 34.97 -9.24
N ILE A 4 -3.99 34.38 -10.32
CA ILE A 4 -4.52 33.01 -10.39
C ILE A 4 -3.32 32.05 -10.37
N GLU A 5 -2.83 31.76 -9.17
CA GLU A 5 -1.81 30.74 -8.90
C GLU A 5 -2.16 30.07 -7.58
N SER A 6 -3.10 29.13 -7.53
CA SER A 6 -3.30 28.38 -6.28
C SER A 6 -3.88 26.98 -6.47
N VAL A 7 -4.71 26.71 -7.47
CA VAL A 7 -5.38 25.40 -7.57
C VAL A 7 -4.44 24.27 -7.96
N ASP A 8 -3.42 24.53 -8.78
CA ASP A 8 -2.45 23.52 -9.22
C ASP A 8 -1.39 23.19 -8.16
N GLY A 9 -1.09 24.15 -7.27
CA GLY A 9 -0.05 24.02 -6.25
C GLY A 9 -0.50 23.20 -5.03
N GLU A 10 -1.77 23.30 -4.63
CA GLU A 10 -2.32 22.50 -3.52
C GLU A 10 -2.47 21.02 -3.91
N GLY A 11 -2.89 20.73 -5.15
CA GLY A 11 -2.94 19.36 -5.67
C GLY A 11 -1.56 18.70 -5.81
N GLN A 12 -0.54 19.48 -6.18
CA GLN A 12 0.85 19.01 -6.25
C GLN A 12 1.43 18.69 -4.86
N GLN A 13 1.20 19.55 -3.86
CA GLN A 13 1.62 19.31 -2.47
C GLN A 13 0.95 18.07 -1.87
N MET A 14 -0.35 17.88 -2.15
CA MET A 14 -1.08 16.68 -1.74
C MET A 14 -0.50 15.42 -2.37
N THR A 15 -0.13 15.49 -3.65
CA THR A 15 0.50 14.36 -4.36
C THR A 15 1.87 14.03 -3.74
N GLU A 16 2.71 15.03 -3.52
CA GLU A 16 4.02 14.84 -2.88
C GLU A 16 3.88 14.26 -1.48
N LEU A 17 2.90 14.71 -0.69
CA LEU A 17 2.61 14.15 0.62
C LEU A 17 2.16 12.68 0.51
N ALA A 18 1.29 12.35 -0.45
CA ALA A 18 0.84 10.99 -0.67
C ALA A 18 2.00 10.05 -1.07
N ASP A 19 2.94 10.52 -1.90
CA ASP A 19 4.16 9.78 -2.25
C ASP A 19 5.06 9.55 -1.02
N VAL A 20 5.23 10.56 -0.17
CA VAL A 20 6.00 10.44 1.09
C VAL A 20 5.35 9.43 2.04
N VAL A 21 4.03 9.48 2.18
CA VAL A 21 3.28 8.50 3.00
C VAL A 21 3.43 7.09 2.42
N ALA A 22 3.27 6.92 1.11
CA ALA A 22 3.41 5.61 0.47
C ALA A 22 4.81 5.03 0.66
N ALA A 23 5.86 5.85 0.51
CA ALA A 23 7.23 5.43 0.76
C ALA A 23 7.47 5.02 2.21
N ALA A 24 6.93 5.77 3.18
CA ALA A 24 7.03 5.44 4.60
C ALA A 24 6.34 4.12 4.93
N VAL A 25 5.14 3.88 4.40
CA VAL A 25 4.36 2.65 4.61
C VAL A 25 5.05 1.43 4.02
N ALA A 26 5.59 1.55 2.79
CA ALA A 26 6.33 0.46 2.15
C ALA A 26 7.62 0.08 2.90
N GLY A 27 8.16 0.99 3.71
CA GLY A 27 9.30 0.73 4.59
C GLY A 27 8.97 -0.05 5.88
N VAL A 28 7.70 -0.25 6.21
CA VAL A 28 7.29 -0.95 7.44
C VAL A 28 7.51 -2.46 7.29
N PRO A 29 8.26 -3.12 8.19
CA PRO A 29 8.42 -4.57 8.16
C PRO A 29 7.08 -5.31 8.19
N GLY A 30 6.90 -6.25 7.26
CA GLY A 30 5.67 -7.03 7.11
C GLY A 30 4.64 -6.43 6.16
N VAL A 31 4.89 -5.23 5.60
CA VAL A 31 4.12 -4.70 4.46
C VAL A 31 4.73 -5.23 3.17
N ALA A 32 3.93 -5.93 2.37
CA ALA A 32 4.34 -6.43 1.05
C ALA A 32 4.15 -5.38 -0.05
N GLY A 33 3.23 -4.44 0.15
CA GLY A 33 2.99 -3.32 -0.75
C GLY A 33 1.75 -2.51 -0.34
N LEU A 34 1.52 -1.41 -1.05
CA LEU A 34 0.27 -0.67 -0.96
C LEU A 34 -0.71 -1.21 -2.01
N HIS A 35 -1.94 -1.47 -1.58
CA HIS A 35 -3.00 -1.93 -2.47
C HIS A 35 -3.81 -0.72 -2.93
N ALA A 36 -4.06 -0.57 -4.23
CA ALA A 36 -4.81 0.57 -4.78
C ALA A 36 -6.27 0.67 -4.27
N GLY A 37 -6.74 -0.28 -3.45
CA GLY A 37 -8.11 -0.44 -2.99
C GLY A 37 -9.01 -1.04 -4.08
N MET A 38 -10.13 -1.66 -3.67
CA MET A 38 -11.19 -2.13 -4.59
C MET A 38 -11.90 -0.99 -5.36
N PHE A 39 -11.66 0.28 -4.98
CA PHE A 39 -12.30 1.44 -5.58
C PHE A 39 -11.39 2.19 -6.55
N GLY A 40 -11.14 1.58 -7.71
CA GLY A 40 -10.75 2.33 -8.90
C GLY A 40 -11.76 3.42 -9.33
N GLU A 41 -12.90 3.58 -8.63
CA GLU A 41 -14.07 4.32 -9.13
C GLU A 41 -14.68 5.39 -8.20
N VAL A 42 -14.25 5.60 -6.94
CA VAL A 42 -14.79 6.72 -6.13
C VAL A 42 -13.68 7.63 -5.61
N GLY A 43 -13.04 8.33 -6.54
CA GLY A 43 -12.29 9.53 -6.21
C GLY A 43 -13.25 10.68 -5.96
N THR A 44 -13.22 11.27 -4.76
CA THR A 44 -13.59 12.68 -4.63
C THR A 44 -12.69 13.46 -5.59
N TYR A 45 -13.31 14.21 -6.51
CA TYR A 45 -12.67 14.95 -7.58
C TYR A 45 -11.53 15.85 -7.06
N LEU A 46 -10.29 15.40 -7.20
CA LEU A 46 -9.09 16.24 -7.19
C LEU A 46 -8.38 16.01 -8.54
N PRO A 47 -8.19 17.06 -9.37
CA PRO A 47 -7.46 16.94 -10.61
C PRO A 47 -5.96 16.81 -10.32
N GLY A 48 -5.40 15.64 -10.57
CA GLY A 48 -3.94 15.45 -10.59
C GLY A 48 -3.46 14.26 -9.77
N ARG A 49 -3.54 13.08 -10.39
CA ARG A 49 -2.89 11.81 -9.99
C ARG A 49 -3.41 11.13 -8.72
N ARG A 50 -3.39 9.80 -8.78
CA ARG A 50 -3.76 8.86 -7.70
C ARG A 50 -2.49 8.14 -7.27
N VAL A 51 -2.19 8.15 -5.98
CA VAL A 51 -1.21 7.21 -5.39
C VAL A 51 -2.00 5.97 -4.96
N PRO A 52 -1.67 4.77 -5.47
CA PRO A 52 -2.40 3.56 -5.09
C PRO A 52 -2.26 3.30 -3.58
N GLY A 53 -3.41 3.21 -2.89
CA GLY A 53 -3.50 2.79 -1.49
C GLY A 53 -3.35 3.87 -0.44
N VAL A 54 -3.16 5.13 -0.82
CA VAL A 54 -3.17 6.26 0.11
C VAL A 54 -4.21 7.28 -0.32
N ARG A 55 -5.15 7.60 0.57
CA ARG A 55 -6.11 8.68 0.38
C ARG A 55 -6.02 9.64 1.56
N ILE A 56 -5.69 10.88 1.25
CA ILE A 56 -5.63 11.96 2.24
C ILE A 56 -6.86 12.84 2.02
N ALA A 57 -7.71 12.91 3.03
CA ALA A 57 -8.88 13.80 3.08
C ALA A 57 -8.78 14.70 4.33
N ASP A 58 -9.61 15.74 4.39
CA ASP A 58 -9.66 16.64 5.56
C ASP A 58 -9.93 15.87 6.86
N GLY A 59 -8.87 15.66 7.64
CA GLY A 59 -8.91 15.07 8.99
C GLY A 59 -8.74 13.56 9.09
N THR A 60 -8.74 12.82 7.97
CA THR A 60 -8.48 11.37 7.95
C THR A 60 -7.62 10.98 6.75
N THR A 61 -6.57 10.22 7.01
CA THR A 61 -5.75 9.54 6.00
C THR A 61 -6.07 8.05 6.01
N GLU A 62 -6.53 7.54 4.87
CA GLU A 62 -6.81 6.12 4.66
C GLU A 62 -5.61 5.45 3.98
N VAL A 63 -5.13 4.35 4.54
CA VAL A 63 -3.99 3.57 4.04
C VAL A 63 -4.41 2.12 3.83
N HIS A 64 -4.35 1.66 2.58
CA HIS A 64 -4.69 0.29 2.17
C HIS A 64 -3.40 -0.48 1.85
N VAL A 65 -3.18 -1.58 2.57
CA VAL A 65 -1.93 -2.37 2.48
C VAL A 65 -2.20 -3.84 2.19
N THR A 66 -1.23 -4.45 1.52
CA THR A 66 -1.06 -5.90 1.47
C THR A 66 0.04 -6.28 2.45
N LEU A 67 -0.21 -7.24 3.33
CA LEU A 67 0.78 -7.72 4.29
C LEU A 67 1.49 -8.98 3.81
N SER A 68 2.70 -9.21 4.29
CA SER A 68 3.40 -10.49 4.14
C SER A 68 2.82 -11.50 5.12
N PHE A 69 2.59 -12.73 4.65
CA PHE A 69 2.12 -13.84 5.47
C PHE A 69 3.03 -14.06 6.69
N GLY A 70 2.41 -14.29 7.86
CA GLY A 70 3.12 -14.43 9.14
C GLY A 70 3.40 -13.10 9.87
N SER A 71 3.08 -11.95 9.26
CA SER A 71 3.21 -10.64 9.93
C SER A 71 2.08 -10.41 10.94
N PRO A 72 2.37 -9.90 12.15
CA PRO A 72 1.35 -9.61 13.16
C PRO A 72 0.49 -8.40 12.76
N VAL A 73 -0.67 -8.66 12.15
CA VAL A 73 -1.58 -7.65 11.56
C VAL A 73 -1.77 -6.40 12.41
N LEU A 74 -2.14 -6.54 13.68
CA LEU A 74 -2.42 -5.40 14.56
C LEU A 74 -1.16 -4.59 14.88
N GLU A 75 -0.02 -5.25 15.06
CA GLU A 75 1.24 -4.58 15.34
C GLU A 75 1.76 -3.86 14.10
N THR A 76 1.65 -4.49 12.92
CA THR A 76 1.99 -3.86 11.64
C THR A 76 1.12 -2.62 11.39
N ALA A 77 -0.19 -2.70 11.63
CA ALA A 77 -1.08 -1.55 11.51
C ALA A 77 -0.76 -0.44 12.51
N ALA A 78 -0.39 -0.78 13.75
CA ALA A 78 0.05 0.21 14.75
C ALA A 78 1.34 0.92 14.31
N ARG A 79 2.32 0.18 13.78
CA ARG A 79 3.56 0.76 13.23
C ARG A 79 3.28 1.67 12.04
N ILE A 80 2.36 1.29 11.15
CA ILE A 80 1.92 2.15 10.04
C ILE A 80 1.36 3.47 10.58
N ARG A 81 0.49 3.42 11.59
CA ARG A 81 -0.07 4.65 12.21
C ARG A 81 1.02 5.51 12.85
N ASP A 82 2.01 4.91 13.49
CA ASP A 82 3.13 5.61 14.12
C ASP A 82 4.01 6.36 13.10
N VAL A 83 4.31 5.72 11.95
CA VAL A 83 5.14 6.36 10.91
C VAL A 83 4.36 7.37 10.06
N VAL A 84 3.06 7.16 9.84
CA VAL A 84 2.23 8.05 9.01
C VAL A 84 1.66 9.23 9.79
N GLY A 85 1.27 9.02 11.05
CA GLY A 85 0.70 10.05 11.93
C GLY A 85 1.45 11.39 11.95
N PRO A 86 2.80 11.44 12.06
CA PRO A 86 3.53 12.71 12.04
C PRO A 86 3.59 13.38 10.66
N LEU A 87 3.25 12.67 9.58
CA LEU A 87 3.28 13.20 8.22
C LEU A 87 1.96 13.87 7.83
N VAL A 88 0.84 13.47 8.45
CA VAL A 88 -0.51 13.89 8.05
C VAL A 88 -1.25 14.62 9.17
N GLY A 89 -2.17 15.50 8.79
CA GLY A 89 -3.08 16.12 9.75
C GLY A 89 -4.27 15.20 10.04
N GLY A 90 -4.36 14.66 11.26
CA GLY A 90 -5.55 13.95 11.73
C GLY A 90 -5.34 12.44 11.94
N SER A 91 -6.44 11.68 11.81
CA SER A 91 -6.45 10.24 12.10
C SER A 91 -5.89 9.43 10.93
N VAL A 92 -5.29 8.28 11.23
CA VAL A 92 -4.81 7.32 10.23
C VAL A 92 -5.61 6.01 10.35
N ASP A 93 -6.43 5.75 9.34
CA ASP A 93 -7.16 4.50 9.19
C ASP A 93 -6.36 3.55 8.29
N VAL A 94 -6.18 2.31 8.77
CA VAL A 94 -5.36 1.30 8.10
C VAL A 94 -6.23 0.10 7.79
N THR A 95 -6.33 -0.24 6.51
CA THR A 95 -7.08 -1.40 6.02
C THR A 95 -6.11 -2.39 5.39
N VAL A 96 -6.19 -3.64 5.84
CA VAL A 96 -5.46 -4.75 5.20
C VAL A 96 -6.38 -5.35 4.14
N GLU A 97 -6.02 -5.16 2.88
CA GLU A 97 -6.82 -5.64 1.75
C GLU A 97 -6.49 -7.09 1.39
N ASP A 98 -5.23 -7.49 1.60
CA ASP A 98 -4.73 -8.81 1.20
C ASP A 98 -3.52 -9.25 2.04
N VAL A 99 -3.24 -10.56 2.05
CA VAL A 99 -2.05 -11.15 2.68
C VAL A 99 -1.40 -12.11 1.70
N VAL A 100 -0.17 -11.81 1.29
CA VAL A 100 0.58 -12.61 0.32
C VAL A 100 1.67 -13.43 1.00
N GLU A 101 1.83 -14.67 0.56
CA GLU A 101 3.03 -15.43 0.89
C GLU A 101 4.23 -14.71 0.25
N THR A 102 5.20 -14.31 1.07
CA THR A 102 6.51 -13.90 0.54
C THR A 102 7.14 -15.15 -0.04
N SER A 103 6.99 -15.36 -1.35
CA SER A 103 7.71 -16.41 -2.06
C SER A 103 9.20 -16.09 -1.99
N THR A 104 9.87 -16.57 -0.94
CA THR A 104 11.27 -16.93 -1.09
C THR A 104 11.26 -18.07 -2.09
N ALA A 105 11.86 -17.88 -3.27
CA ALA A 105 11.95 -18.87 -4.34
C ALA A 105 11.90 -20.30 -3.78
N GLN A 106 10.78 -20.99 -3.98
CA GLN A 106 10.67 -22.38 -3.59
C GLN A 106 11.79 -23.14 -4.31
N PRO A 107 12.61 -23.96 -3.63
CA PRO A 107 13.48 -24.88 -4.34
C PRO A 107 12.56 -25.75 -5.21
N ASP A 108 12.88 -25.77 -6.50
CA ASP A 108 12.30 -26.63 -7.53
C ASP A 108 11.97 -28.00 -6.92
N VAL A 109 10.68 -28.31 -6.77
CA VAL A 109 10.29 -29.66 -6.41
C VAL A 109 10.63 -30.52 -7.62
N ALA A 110 11.79 -31.16 -7.57
CA ALA A 110 12.19 -32.15 -8.55
C ALA A 110 11.03 -33.13 -8.69
N THR A 111 10.41 -33.11 -9.88
CA THR A 111 9.36 -34.02 -10.31
C THR A 111 9.76 -35.45 -9.95
N PRO A 112 8.96 -36.25 -9.22
CA PRO A 112 9.28 -37.66 -9.09
C PRO A 112 9.20 -38.29 -10.48
N ASP A 113 10.34 -38.74 -10.99
CA ASP A 113 10.45 -39.55 -12.20
C ASP A 113 9.68 -40.86 -11.96
N LEU A 114 8.50 -40.95 -12.56
CA LEU A 114 7.75 -42.20 -12.67
C LEU A 114 8.01 -42.81 -14.04
N THR A 115 9.24 -43.26 -14.30
CA THR A 115 9.50 -44.22 -15.38
C THR A 115 9.91 -45.59 -14.82
N GLY A 116 9.00 -46.17 -14.03
CA GLY A 116 8.96 -47.62 -13.86
C GLY A 116 8.45 -48.25 -15.15
N THR A 117 9.33 -48.51 -16.12
CA THR A 117 9.02 -49.40 -17.24
C THR A 117 9.02 -50.84 -16.74
N THR A 118 7.82 -51.41 -16.70
CA THR A 118 7.61 -52.85 -16.63
C THR A 118 7.96 -53.42 -18.01
N GLY A 119 8.99 -54.27 -18.10
CA GLY A 119 9.37 -54.93 -19.35
C GLY A 119 10.27 -56.14 -19.11
N SER A 120 9.65 -57.32 -19.24
CA SER A 120 10.13 -58.71 -19.35
C SER A 120 11.62 -59.05 -19.29
#